data_AF-B9TGP4-F1
#
_entry.id   AF-B9TGP4-F1
#
_cell.length_a   1.000
_cell.length_b   1.000
_cell.length_c   1.000
_cell.angle_alpha   90.00
_cell.angle_beta   90.00
_cell.angle_gamma   90.00
#
_symmetry.space_group_name_H-M   'P 1'
#
loop_
_entity.id
_entity.type
_entity.pdbx_description
1 polymer ?
#
loop_
_entity_poly.entity_id
_entity_poly.type
_entity_poly.pdbx_seq_one_letter_code
_entity_poly.pdbx_strand_id
1 'polypeptide(L)'
;MDPEREALEMIYRNRVEFAVGHGVAVHAETADDVTLATEVRTTVMPQYEIQVTETPGLDPSDRPAMRKMVSSGLLDMQRLATLDIDPLVDALSMLTKDYAAWIDEQRARVGAEVNGYDTQSQQAMDRCQEIHTRLQQGIDTLKADEKALAAFRFANKAMATQRVRSQYALAMRRGEDVPLDKFDVLKNRSWRPFQLAFLLLSIPSLADPSHPDRVQPVEAYADLLWFPTGGGKTEAYLGVAAFTMAIRRMQGNLGGYDSSRGLAVIMRYTLRLLTLQQFQRATALICAMEVLRREALDKGDKALGTEPFTIGLWVGNKVTPGTTEDSHRAIEDVRNPGKYNAGAASPAQLTSCPWCGSEVAPGRDVEVDKSSGRTFVYCGDKKGRCDFSKGKSSKQPHPGIPVLVVDEEIYHRPPTMMIATVDKFAMMAWRGQ
;
A
#
# COMPACT_ATOMS: atom_id res chain seq x y z
N MET A 1 38.59 -2.07 -2.81
CA MET A 1 37.67 -1.65 -1.73
C MET A 1 36.29 -2.16 -2.06
N ASP A 2 35.38 -2.21 -1.09
CA ASP A 2 34.00 -2.62 -1.32
C ASP A 2 33.25 -1.49 -2.07
N PRO A 3 32.69 -1.73 -3.27
CA PRO A 3 31.98 -0.70 -4.04
C PRO A 3 30.80 -0.08 -3.27
N GLU A 4 30.15 -0.85 -2.39
CA GLU A 4 29.06 -0.30 -1.57
C GLU A 4 29.60 0.72 -0.57
N ARG A 5 30.73 0.42 0.06
CA ARG A 5 31.39 1.33 1.01
C ARG A 5 31.82 2.63 0.33
N GLU A 6 32.40 2.56 -0.86
CA GLU A 6 32.79 3.77 -1.59
C GLU A 6 31.58 4.64 -1.97
N ALA A 7 30.46 4.01 -2.35
CA ALA A 7 29.21 4.73 -2.63
C ALA A 7 28.64 5.38 -1.36
N LEU A 8 28.69 4.70 -0.21
CA LEU A 8 28.29 5.26 1.08
C LEU A 8 29.20 6.42 1.50
N GLU A 9 30.51 6.28 1.33
CA GLU A 9 31.48 7.36 1.59
C GLU A 9 31.16 8.59 0.74
N MET A 10 30.80 8.42 -0.53
CA MET A 10 30.33 9.52 -1.38
C MET A 10 29.03 10.16 -0.88
N ILE A 11 27.99 9.36 -0.57
CA ILE A 11 26.68 9.86 -0.13
C ILE A 11 26.79 10.62 1.19
N TYR A 12 27.59 10.10 2.12
CA TYR A 12 27.77 10.63 3.47
C TYR A 12 29.06 11.45 3.63
N ARG A 13 29.70 11.90 2.54
CA ARG A 13 30.98 12.64 2.56
C ARG A 13 31.01 13.87 3.48
N ASN A 14 29.84 14.49 3.70
CA ASN A 14 29.67 15.66 4.58
C ASN A 14 29.14 15.28 5.98
N ARG A 15 29.16 13.99 6.34
CA ARG A 15 28.77 13.43 7.63
C ARG A 15 29.97 12.70 8.22
N VAL A 16 30.84 13.46 8.89
CA VAL A 16 32.09 12.96 9.43
C VAL A 16 31.90 12.39 10.83
N GLU A 17 32.46 11.20 11.06
CA GLU A 17 32.56 10.58 12.37
C GLU A 17 33.87 11.03 13.05
N PHE A 18 33.77 11.93 14.04
CA PHE A 18 34.94 12.51 14.70
C PHE A 18 35.55 11.64 15.79
N ALA A 19 34.72 10.86 16.50
CA ALA A 19 35.17 9.92 17.51
C ALA A 19 34.14 8.81 17.73
N VAL A 20 34.64 7.62 18.08
CA VAL A 20 33.82 6.44 18.39
C VAL A 20 33.81 6.22 19.91
N GLY A 21 32.64 6.34 20.51
CA GLY A 21 32.48 6.07 21.93
C GLY A 21 32.35 4.58 22.24
N HIS A 22 33.04 4.10 23.28
CA HIS A 22 32.98 2.73 23.76
C HIS A 22 32.20 2.68 25.08
N GLY A 23 30.94 2.26 25.03
CA GLY A 23 30.05 2.28 26.21
C GLY A 23 29.46 3.66 26.55
N VAL A 24 29.70 4.67 25.71
CA VAL A 24 29.13 6.02 25.78
C VAL A 24 28.94 6.55 24.37
N ALA A 25 27.97 7.43 24.12
CA ALA A 25 27.82 8.06 22.82
C ALA A 25 28.72 9.30 22.71
N VAL A 26 28.99 9.74 21.48
CA VAL A 26 29.73 10.96 21.17
C VAL A 26 28.80 11.95 20.51
N HIS A 27 28.89 13.22 20.89
CA HIS A 27 28.26 14.33 20.21
C HIS A 27 29.35 15.30 19.77
N ALA A 28 29.29 15.72 18.50
CA ALA A 28 30.22 16.66 17.92
C ALA A 28 29.48 17.89 17.41
N GLU A 29 30.00 19.08 17.72
CA GLU A 29 29.57 20.33 17.11
C GLU A 29 30.52 20.64 15.95
N THR A 30 29.97 20.70 14.75
CA THR A 30 30.74 20.94 13.52
C THR A 30 31.08 22.42 13.38
N ALA A 31 32.26 22.71 12.84
CA ALA A 31 32.62 24.06 12.39
C ALA A 31 31.84 24.44 11.12
N ASP A 32 32.10 25.64 10.59
CA ASP A 32 31.58 26.06 9.26
C ASP A 32 31.98 25.06 8.17
N ASP A 33 33.19 24.50 8.27
CA ASP A 33 33.58 23.30 7.54
C ASP A 33 33.07 22.06 8.30
N VAL A 34 32.09 21.38 7.71
CA VAL A 34 31.44 20.17 8.27
C VAL A 34 32.41 19.00 8.46
N THR A 35 33.61 19.06 7.88
CA THR A 35 34.66 18.06 8.08
C THR A 35 35.51 18.31 9.33
N LEU A 36 35.28 19.43 10.01
CA LEU A 36 35.95 19.83 11.25
C LEU A 36 34.94 19.94 12.40
N ALA A 37 35.40 19.67 13.63
CA ALA A 37 34.61 19.83 14.84
C ALA A 37 35.22 20.91 15.73
N THR A 38 34.37 21.82 16.25
CA THR A 38 34.75 22.80 17.26
C THR A 38 34.67 22.21 18.66
N GLU A 39 33.81 21.22 18.87
CA GLU A 39 33.67 20.51 20.14
C GLU A 39 33.35 19.04 19.90
N VAL A 40 33.96 18.15 20.70
CA VAL A 40 33.61 16.74 20.78
C VAL A 40 33.41 16.38 22.25
N ARG A 41 32.21 15.93 22.62
CA ARG A 41 31.85 15.56 23.99
C ARG A 41 31.22 14.18 24.07
N THR A 42 31.39 13.53 25.21
CA THR A 42 30.66 12.30 25.51
C THR A 42 29.24 12.62 25.98
N THR A 43 28.28 11.78 25.62
CA THR A 43 26.89 11.90 26.07
C THR A 43 26.34 10.55 26.49
N VAL A 44 25.74 10.49 27.67
CA VAL A 44 25.16 9.26 28.22
C VAL A 44 23.79 8.97 27.61
N MET A 45 23.03 10.01 27.27
CA MET A 45 21.71 9.89 26.65
C MET A 45 21.67 10.77 25.38
N PRO A 46 22.11 10.24 24.23
CA PRO A 46 22.18 11.02 23.00
C PRO A 46 20.80 11.46 22.53
N GLN A 47 20.74 12.65 21.93
CA GLN A 47 19.56 13.20 21.28
C GLN A 47 19.94 13.63 19.87
N TYR A 48 19.04 13.42 18.91
CA TYR A 48 19.24 13.82 17.53
C TYR A 48 17.90 14.25 16.93
N GLU A 49 17.88 15.41 16.28
CA GLU A 49 16.72 15.88 15.54
C GLU A 49 16.72 15.25 14.15
N ILE A 50 15.72 14.41 13.89
CA ILE A 50 15.57 13.78 12.58
C ILE A 50 14.79 14.75 11.67
N GLN A 51 15.42 15.15 10.57
CA GLN A 51 14.80 15.99 9.56
C GLN A 51 13.54 15.32 8.99
N VAL A 52 12.44 16.05 8.94
CA VAL A 52 11.18 15.57 8.36
C VAL A 52 11.32 15.62 6.83
N THR A 53 11.21 14.47 6.16
CA THR A 53 11.08 14.46 4.70
C THR A 53 9.62 14.72 4.32
N GLU A 54 9.36 15.95 3.88
CA GLU A 54 8.10 16.30 3.23
C GLU A 54 8.12 15.97 1.73
N THR A 55 6.94 15.92 1.13
CA THR A 55 6.85 15.67 -0.31
C THR A 55 6.85 16.98 -1.08
N PRO A 56 7.63 17.07 -2.17
CA PRO A 56 7.79 18.33 -2.90
C PRO A 56 6.49 18.78 -3.55
N GLY A 57 6.34 20.09 -3.66
CA GLY A 57 5.25 20.81 -4.32
C GLY A 57 4.46 21.76 -3.42
N LEU A 58 4.79 21.87 -2.14
CA LEU A 58 4.13 22.76 -1.18
C LEU A 58 5.04 23.91 -0.72
N ASP A 59 6.35 23.69 -0.67
CA ASP A 59 7.32 24.70 -0.27
C ASP A 59 7.61 25.64 -1.46
N PRO A 60 7.71 26.97 -1.27
CA PRO A 60 8.08 27.90 -2.33
C PRO A 60 9.42 27.58 -3.02
N SER A 61 10.35 26.95 -2.31
CA SER A 61 11.66 26.50 -2.80
C SER A 61 11.59 25.19 -3.61
N ASP A 62 10.47 24.47 -3.57
CA ASP A 62 10.28 23.25 -4.35
C ASP A 62 10.32 23.53 -5.86
N ARG A 63 10.72 22.48 -6.61
CA ARG A 63 10.81 22.50 -8.07
C ARG A 63 9.50 23.02 -8.69
N PRO A 64 9.56 23.95 -9.66
CA PRO A 64 8.36 24.56 -10.26
C PRO A 64 7.38 23.53 -10.84
N ALA A 65 7.88 22.44 -11.44
CA ALA A 65 7.05 21.37 -11.96
C ALA A 65 6.24 20.68 -10.85
N MET A 66 6.86 20.36 -9.71
CA MET A 66 6.17 19.74 -8.57
C MET A 66 5.09 20.66 -7.99
N ARG A 67 5.40 21.96 -7.84
CA ARG A 67 4.40 22.96 -7.42
C ARG A 67 3.24 23.07 -8.40
N LYS A 68 3.51 23.02 -9.70
CA LYS A 68 2.49 23.01 -10.76
C LYS A 68 1.62 21.75 -10.69
N MET A 69 2.20 20.57 -10.50
CA MET A 69 1.44 19.32 -10.38
C MET A 69 0.43 19.37 -9.22
N VAL A 70 0.87 19.86 -8.05
CA VAL A 70 0.02 19.99 -6.86
C VAL A 70 -1.08 21.03 -7.09
N SER A 71 -0.70 22.27 -7.45
CA SER A 71 -1.65 23.38 -7.62
C SER A 71 -2.65 23.16 -8.75
N SER A 72 -2.24 22.47 -9.82
CA SER A 72 -3.10 22.16 -10.95
C SER A 72 -3.98 20.93 -10.72
N GLY A 73 -3.84 20.21 -9.59
CA GLY A 73 -4.61 19.00 -9.30
C GLY A 73 -4.27 17.81 -10.21
N LEU A 74 -3.05 17.73 -10.74
CA LEU A 74 -2.59 16.62 -11.60
C LEU A 74 -2.22 15.36 -10.79
N LEU A 75 -2.28 15.44 -9.47
CA LEU A 75 -2.12 14.31 -8.55
C LEU A 75 -3.46 13.76 -8.04
N ASP A 76 -4.59 14.38 -8.42
CA ASP A 76 -5.93 13.93 -8.01
C ASP A 76 -6.26 12.59 -8.66
N MET A 77 -6.43 11.55 -7.83
CA MET A 77 -6.76 10.20 -8.28
C MET A 77 -8.05 10.13 -9.09
N GLN A 78 -9.09 10.88 -8.73
CA GLN A 78 -10.34 10.87 -9.50
C GLN A 78 -10.15 11.47 -10.89
N ARG A 79 -9.36 12.54 -10.99
CA ARG A 79 -9.02 13.16 -12.27
C ARG A 79 -8.16 12.23 -13.12
N LEU A 80 -7.09 11.65 -12.56
CA LEU A 80 -6.23 10.70 -13.26
C LEU A 80 -7.02 9.48 -13.78
N ALA A 81 -8.08 9.08 -13.09
CA ALA A 81 -8.94 7.98 -13.51
C ALA A 81 -9.92 8.31 -14.66
N THR A 82 -10.04 9.58 -15.05
CA THR A 82 -11.04 10.07 -16.02
C THR A 82 -10.46 10.87 -17.17
N LEU A 83 -9.21 11.35 -17.07
CA LEU A 83 -8.52 12.01 -18.18
C LEU A 83 -8.45 11.11 -19.42
N ASP A 84 -8.61 11.75 -20.58
CA ASP A 84 -8.28 11.15 -21.87
C ASP A 84 -6.78 10.85 -21.95
N ILE A 85 -6.40 9.98 -22.89
CA ILE A 85 -5.04 9.40 -22.95
C ILE A 85 -3.97 10.48 -23.09
N ASP A 86 -4.11 11.42 -24.04
CA ASP A 86 -3.08 12.45 -24.26
C ASP A 86 -2.91 13.39 -23.04
N PRO A 87 -3.99 13.98 -22.46
CA PRO A 87 -3.88 14.74 -21.23
C PRO A 87 -3.34 13.95 -20.03
N LEU A 88 -3.65 12.65 -19.94
CA LEU A 88 -3.11 11.78 -18.89
C LEU A 88 -1.60 11.60 -19.06
N VAL A 89 -1.14 11.27 -20.27
CA VAL A 89 0.28 11.14 -20.60
C VAL A 89 1.02 12.43 -20.30
N ASP A 90 0.50 13.59 -20.71
CA ASP A 90 1.10 14.89 -20.42
C ASP A 90 1.21 15.17 -18.91
N ALA A 91 0.18 14.81 -18.14
CA ALA A 91 0.17 14.96 -16.69
C ALA A 91 1.24 14.10 -16.01
N LEU A 92 1.35 12.83 -16.41
CA LEU A 92 2.32 11.88 -15.87
C LEU A 92 3.76 12.23 -16.31
N SER A 93 3.94 12.67 -17.57
CA SER A 93 5.23 13.07 -18.11
C SER A 93 5.80 14.33 -17.45
N MET A 94 4.98 15.15 -16.77
CA MET A 94 5.50 16.26 -15.97
C MET A 94 6.45 15.77 -14.86
N LEU A 95 6.12 14.62 -14.25
CA LEU A 95 6.94 14.00 -13.21
C LEU A 95 8.25 13.44 -13.78
N THR A 96 8.20 12.75 -14.92
CA THR A 96 9.39 12.14 -15.53
C THR A 96 10.33 13.18 -16.11
N LYS A 97 9.80 14.20 -16.79
CA LYS A 97 10.60 15.32 -17.33
C LYS A 97 11.31 16.10 -16.21
N ASP A 98 10.64 16.34 -15.09
CA ASP A 98 11.26 17.03 -13.95
C ASP A 98 12.37 16.17 -13.31
N TYR A 99 12.17 14.85 -13.22
CA TYR A 99 13.18 13.93 -12.73
C TYR A 99 14.39 13.85 -13.68
N ALA A 100 14.18 13.84 -15.00
CA ALA A 100 15.25 13.91 -15.99
C ALA A 100 16.09 15.19 -15.83
N ALA A 101 15.43 16.34 -15.70
CA ALA A 101 16.12 17.60 -15.46
C ALA A 101 16.94 17.58 -14.15
N TRP A 102 16.39 16.97 -13.08
CA TRP A 102 17.13 16.79 -11.84
C TRP A 102 18.35 15.87 -11.99
N ILE A 103 18.25 14.80 -12.79
CA ILE A 103 19.39 13.93 -13.11
C ILE A 103 20.49 14.73 -13.83
N ASP A 104 20.14 15.55 -14.81
CA ASP A 104 21.10 16.40 -15.53
C ASP A 104 21.79 17.40 -14.60
N GLU A 105 21.04 18.02 -13.69
CA GLU A 105 21.59 18.88 -12.64
C GLU A 105 22.56 18.12 -11.73
N GLN A 106 22.25 16.89 -11.33
CA GLN A 106 23.15 16.09 -10.50
C GLN A 106 24.40 15.66 -11.27
N ARG A 107 24.29 15.31 -12.55
CA ARG A 107 25.45 14.99 -13.41
C ARG A 107 26.39 16.18 -13.54
N ALA A 108 25.86 17.40 -13.65
CA ALA A 108 26.68 18.62 -13.73
C ALA A 108 27.48 18.91 -12.45
N ARG A 109 27.12 18.32 -11.30
CA ARG A 109 27.83 18.49 -10.02
C ARG A 109 29.03 17.55 -9.86
N VAL A 110 29.09 16.49 -10.67
CA VAL A 110 30.19 15.51 -10.64
C VAL A 110 31.47 16.17 -11.15
N GLY A 111 32.55 16.08 -10.37
CA GLY A 111 33.83 16.74 -10.67
C GLY A 111 33.87 18.25 -10.39
N ALA A 112 32.77 18.84 -9.92
CA ALA A 112 32.73 20.23 -9.45
C ALA A 112 32.53 20.30 -7.93
N GLU A 113 31.38 19.80 -7.45
CA GLU A 113 31.04 19.76 -6.02
C GLU A 113 31.31 18.38 -5.40
N VAL A 114 31.30 17.32 -6.22
CA VAL A 114 31.58 15.96 -5.80
C VAL A 114 32.93 15.54 -6.40
N ASN A 115 34.00 15.76 -5.64
CA ASN A 115 35.36 15.52 -6.09
C ASN A 115 35.88 14.19 -5.54
N GLY A 116 36.59 13.41 -6.37
CA GLY A 116 37.22 12.16 -5.96
C GLY A 116 36.29 10.94 -5.93
N TYR A 117 35.05 11.08 -6.40
CA TYR A 117 34.04 10.02 -6.45
C TYR A 117 33.39 9.88 -7.83
N ASP A 118 34.12 10.19 -8.91
CA ASP A 118 33.61 10.22 -10.28
C ASP A 118 32.93 8.91 -10.69
N THR A 119 33.57 7.77 -10.38
CA THR A 119 33.05 6.43 -10.67
C THR A 119 31.75 6.15 -9.94
N GLN A 120 31.70 6.40 -8.63
CA GLN A 120 30.52 6.14 -7.78
C GLN A 120 29.37 7.09 -8.13
N SER A 121 29.71 8.33 -8.48
CA SER A 121 28.74 9.32 -8.96
C SER A 121 28.12 8.88 -10.28
N GLN A 122 28.94 8.43 -11.24
CA GLN A 122 28.46 7.94 -12.53
C GLN A 122 27.55 6.72 -12.34
N GLN A 123 27.95 5.74 -11.52
CA GLN A 123 27.14 4.57 -11.22
C GLN A 123 25.79 4.94 -10.58
N ALA A 124 25.77 5.90 -9.65
CA ALA A 124 24.54 6.39 -9.05
C ALA A 124 23.63 7.07 -10.08
N MET A 125 24.20 7.86 -10.99
CA MET A 125 23.45 8.53 -12.05
C MET A 125 22.91 7.56 -13.11
N ASP A 126 23.63 6.49 -13.39
CA ASP A 126 23.17 5.44 -14.31
C ASP A 126 21.98 4.68 -13.74
N ARG A 127 21.98 4.38 -12.42
CA ARG A 127 20.79 3.85 -11.72
C ARG A 127 19.62 4.84 -11.77
N CYS A 128 19.87 6.14 -11.61
CA CYS A 128 18.81 7.14 -11.70
C CYS A 128 18.20 7.18 -13.11
N GLN A 129 19.04 7.06 -14.15
CA GLN A 129 18.61 7.02 -15.55
C GLN A 129 17.81 5.76 -15.88
N GLU A 130 18.19 4.62 -15.30
CA GLU A 130 17.44 3.37 -15.41
C GLU A 130 16.03 3.50 -14.80
N ILE A 131 15.93 4.08 -13.60
CA ILE A 131 14.64 4.38 -12.96
C ILE A 131 13.81 5.34 -13.82
N HIS A 132 14.41 6.39 -14.37
CA HIS A 132 13.72 7.30 -15.30
C HIS A 132 13.17 6.56 -16.53
N THR A 133 13.96 5.64 -17.10
CA THR A 133 13.55 4.83 -18.25
C THR A 133 12.36 3.92 -17.90
N ARG A 134 12.39 3.26 -16.73
CA ARG A 134 11.27 2.42 -16.24
C ARG A 134 10.01 3.24 -15.96
N LEU A 135 10.16 4.47 -15.42
CA LEU A 135 9.02 5.39 -15.25
C LEU A 135 8.37 5.74 -16.60
N GLN A 136 9.18 6.02 -17.62
CA GLN A 136 8.69 6.34 -18.95
C GLN A 136 7.99 5.13 -19.59
N GLN A 137 8.56 3.93 -19.44
CA GLN A 137 7.91 2.67 -19.86
C GLN A 137 6.54 2.49 -19.18
N GLY A 138 6.39 2.88 -17.91
CA GLY A 138 5.09 2.88 -17.22
C GLY A 138 4.05 3.76 -17.91
N ILE A 139 4.45 4.96 -18.35
CA ILE A 139 3.57 5.87 -19.09
C ILE A 139 3.25 5.30 -20.48
N ASP A 140 4.26 4.77 -21.18
CA ASP A 140 4.09 4.20 -22.52
C ASP A 140 3.17 2.97 -22.50
N THR A 141 3.25 2.14 -21.45
CA THR A 141 2.35 1.00 -21.21
C THR A 141 0.90 1.48 -21.06
N LEU A 142 0.66 2.55 -20.28
CA LEU A 142 -0.69 3.11 -20.13
C LEU A 142 -1.24 3.70 -21.43
N LYS A 143 -0.36 4.14 -22.34
CA LYS A 143 -0.75 4.65 -23.66
C LYS A 143 -1.08 3.52 -24.63
N ALA A 144 -0.34 2.41 -24.59
CA ALA A 144 -0.40 1.34 -25.58
C ALA A 144 -1.35 0.19 -25.20
N ASP A 145 -1.56 -0.09 -23.91
CA ASP A 145 -2.39 -1.20 -23.44
C ASP A 145 -3.68 -0.70 -22.78
N GLU A 146 -4.82 -0.97 -23.44
CA GLU A 146 -6.15 -0.59 -22.97
C GLU A 146 -6.51 -1.23 -21.63
N LYS A 147 -6.06 -2.47 -21.36
CA LYS A 147 -6.31 -3.17 -20.10
C LYS A 147 -5.46 -2.57 -18.98
N ALA A 148 -4.20 -2.24 -19.26
CA ALA A 148 -3.35 -1.52 -18.32
C ALA A 148 -3.95 -0.15 -17.96
N LEU A 149 -4.43 0.60 -18.96
CA LEU A 149 -5.11 1.87 -18.74
C LEU A 149 -6.40 1.70 -17.91
N ALA A 150 -7.22 0.71 -18.23
CA ALA A 150 -8.44 0.41 -17.48
C ALA A 150 -8.13 0.02 -16.02
N ALA A 151 -7.11 -0.81 -15.80
CA ALA A 151 -6.65 -1.19 -14.46
C ALA A 151 -6.11 0.00 -13.68
N PHE A 152 -5.34 0.89 -14.31
CA PHE A 152 -4.86 2.14 -13.71
C PHE A 152 -6.01 3.05 -13.30
N ARG A 153 -7.00 3.25 -14.18
CA ARG A 153 -8.19 4.05 -13.86
C ARG A 153 -8.99 3.44 -12.72
N PHE A 154 -9.16 2.11 -12.71
CA PHE A 154 -9.83 1.41 -11.62
C PHE A 154 -9.08 1.56 -10.30
N ALA A 155 -7.77 1.34 -10.29
CA ALA A 155 -6.92 1.48 -9.10
C ALA A 155 -6.98 2.90 -8.52
N ASN A 156 -6.92 3.93 -9.36
CA ASN A 156 -7.08 5.32 -8.93
C ASN A 156 -8.47 5.59 -8.32
N LYS A 157 -9.56 5.11 -8.94
CA LYS A 157 -10.92 5.25 -8.37
C LYS A 157 -11.04 4.54 -7.01
N ALA A 158 -10.51 3.32 -6.90
CA ALA A 158 -10.53 2.55 -5.68
C ALA A 158 -9.74 3.24 -4.55
N MET A 159 -8.54 3.73 -4.86
CA MET A 159 -7.69 4.44 -3.91
C MET A 159 -8.29 5.78 -3.47
N ALA A 160 -8.86 6.57 -4.40
CA ALA A 160 -9.58 7.79 -4.05
C ALA A 160 -10.74 7.50 -3.08
N THR A 161 -11.57 6.53 -3.44
CA THR A 161 -12.74 6.12 -2.64
C THR A 161 -12.32 5.61 -1.27
N GLN A 162 -11.29 4.76 -1.21
CA GLN A 162 -10.74 4.23 0.02
C GLN A 162 -10.24 5.36 0.94
N ARG A 163 -9.54 6.36 0.42
CA ARG A 163 -9.03 7.48 1.23
C ARG A 163 -10.15 8.31 1.84
N VAL A 164 -11.13 8.69 1.01
CA VAL A 164 -12.31 9.44 1.47
C VAL A 164 -13.08 8.65 2.54
N ARG A 165 -13.36 7.38 2.26
CA ARG A 165 -14.08 6.48 3.18
C ARG A 165 -13.32 6.22 4.48
N SER A 166 -11.99 6.10 4.43
CA SER A 166 -11.18 5.86 5.63
C SER A 166 -11.19 7.07 6.57
N GLN A 167 -11.15 8.30 6.04
CA GLN A 167 -11.27 9.51 6.85
C GLN A 167 -12.67 9.67 7.42
N TYR A 168 -13.70 9.46 6.59
CA TYR A 168 -15.08 9.45 7.05
C TYR A 168 -15.31 8.42 8.16
N ALA A 169 -14.85 7.18 7.97
CA ALA A 169 -14.97 6.12 8.97
C ALA A 169 -14.24 6.48 10.28
N LEU A 170 -13.11 7.20 10.21
CA LEU A 170 -12.41 7.70 11.39
C LEU A 170 -13.22 8.77 12.13
N ALA A 171 -13.82 9.73 11.41
CA ALA A 171 -14.68 10.76 11.99
C ALA A 171 -15.92 10.13 12.66
N MET A 172 -16.58 9.19 11.98
CA MET A 172 -17.72 8.46 12.54
C MET A 172 -17.35 7.70 13.83
N ARG A 173 -16.16 7.08 13.90
CA ARG A 173 -15.67 6.43 15.12
C ARG A 173 -15.44 7.40 16.28
N ARG A 174 -15.15 8.66 15.98
CA ARG A 174 -14.99 9.74 16.97
C ARG A 174 -16.32 10.34 17.40
N GLY A 175 -17.45 9.83 16.88
CA GLY A 175 -18.79 10.33 17.18
C GLY A 175 -19.14 11.62 16.43
N GLU A 176 -18.39 11.95 15.38
CA GLU A 176 -18.68 13.12 14.53
C GLU A 176 -19.83 12.79 13.57
N ASP A 177 -20.84 13.67 13.46
CA ASP A 177 -21.94 13.54 12.49
C ASP A 177 -21.68 14.47 11.29
N VAL A 178 -20.81 14.02 10.39
CA VAL A 178 -20.33 14.79 9.25
C VAL A 178 -20.60 14.00 7.97
N PRO A 179 -21.18 14.60 6.91
CA PRO A 179 -21.48 13.88 5.69
C PRO A 179 -20.20 13.57 4.88
N LEU A 180 -20.26 12.51 4.07
CA LEU A 180 -19.10 11.95 3.34
C LEU A 180 -18.45 12.97 2.39
N ASP A 181 -19.24 13.84 1.78
CA ASP A 181 -18.82 14.87 0.82
C ASP A 181 -17.80 15.85 1.41
N LYS A 182 -17.82 16.08 2.73
CA LYS A 182 -16.81 16.90 3.41
C LYS A 182 -15.40 16.32 3.31
N PHE A 183 -15.29 15.00 3.14
CA PHE A 183 -14.01 14.31 3.00
C PHE A 183 -13.61 14.12 1.54
N ASP A 184 -14.54 14.24 0.58
CA ASP A 184 -14.27 14.14 -0.86
C ASP A 184 -13.73 15.47 -1.42
N VAL A 185 -12.54 15.83 -0.94
CA VAL A 185 -11.81 17.03 -1.35
C VAL A 185 -10.44 16.65 -1.91
N LEU A 186 -9.92 17.47 -2.83
CA LEU A 186 -8.69 17.21 -3.58
C LEU A 186 -7.52 16.79 -2.69
N LYS A 187 -7.32 17.45 -1.53
CA LYS A 187 -6.28 17.12 -0.56
C LYS A 187 -6.31 15.66 -0.08
N ASN A 188 -7.51 15.09 0.08
CA ASN A 188 -7.69 13.76 0.64
C ASN A 188 -7.54 12.64 -0.39
N ARG A 189 -7.68 12.98 -1.68
CA ARG A 189 -7.65 12.03 -2.80
C ARG A 189 -6.52 12.29 -3.79
N SER A 190 -5.53 13.09 -3.40
CA SER A 190 -4.31 13.29 -4.20
C SER A 190 -3.22 12.30 -3.79
N TRP A 191 -2.49 11.81 -4.79
CA TRP A 191 -1.21 11.15 -4.60
C TRP A 191 -0.18 12.13 -4.06
N ARG A 192 0.79 11.61 -3.30
CA ARG A 192 2.10 12.22 -3.20
C ARG A 192 2.93 11.83 -4.43
N PRO A 193 3.81 12.70 -4.98
CA PRO A 193 4.53 12.41 -6.21
C PRO A 193 5.26 11.06 -6.22
N PHE A 194 5.95 10.71 -5.13
CA PHE A 194 6.66 9.43 -5.03
C PHE A 194 5.72 8.21 -5.05
N GLN A 195 4.47 8.35 -4.56
CA GLN A 195 3.49 7.25 -4.55
C GLN A 195 3.05 6.95 -6.00
N LEU A 196 2.82 8.01 -6.78
CA LEU A 196 2.50 7.89 -8.20
C LEU A 196 3.70 7.35 -8.99
N ALA A 197 4.91 7.84 -8.72
CA ALA A 197 6.14 7.31 -9.31
C ALA A 197 6.29 5.80 -9.05
N PHE A 198 6.09 5.37 -7.80
CA PHE A 198 6.19 3.96 -7.42
C PHE A 198 5.14 3.10 -8.14
N LEU A 199 3.92 3.60 -8.30
CA LEU A 199 2.91 2.92 -9.11
C LEU A 199 3.35 2.81 -10.58
N LEU A 200 3.83 3.89 -11.19
CA LEU A 200 4.29 3.89 -12.59
C LEU A 200 5.44 2.91 -12.82
N LEU A 201 6.40 2.82 -11.88
CA LEU A 201 7.50 1.86 -11.95
C LEU A 201 7.02 0.39 -12.03
N SER A 202 5.95 0.07 -11.31
CA SER A 202 5.44 -1.30 -11.25
C SER A 202 4.53 -1.69 -12.43
N ILE A 203 3.99 -0.73 -13.19
CA ILE A 203 2.98 -0.99 -14.23
C ILE A 203 3.47 -1.94 -15.34
N PRO A 204 4.64 -1.72 -15.98
CA PRO A 204 5.07 -2.52 -17.12
C PRO A 204 5.17 -4.01 -16.78
N SER A 205 5.82 -4.34 -15.67
CA SER A 205 6.00 -5.72 -15.22
C SER A 205 4.69 -6.37 -14.77
N LEU A 206 3.77 -5.60 -14.18
CA LEU A 206 2.45 -6.12 -13.80
C LEU A 206 1.51 -6.32 -15.00
N ALA A 207 1.64 -5.49 -16.03
CA ALA A 207 0.85 -5.56 -17.26
C ALA A 207 1.39 -6.58 -18.27
N ASP A 208 2.65 -6.99 -18.17
CA ASP A 208 3.21 -8.02 -19.06
C ASP A 208 3.86 -9.17 -18.26
N PRO A 209 3.25 -10.37 -18.25
CA PRO A 209 3.86 -11.58 -17.68
C PRO A 209 5.22 -11.96 -18.25
N SER A 210 5.52 -11.53 -19.48
CA SER A 210 6.79 -11.78 -20.16
C SER A 210 7.82 -10.65 -20.01
N HIS A 211 7.51 -9.62 -19.22
CA HIS A 211 8.39 -8.47 -19.04
C HIS A 211 9.77 -8.90 -18.51
N PRO A 212 10.88 -8.34 -19.04
CA PRO A 212 12.25 -8.69 -18.61
C PRO A 212 12.47 -8.64 -17.10
N ASP A 213 11.91 -7.63 -16.42
CA ASP A 213 11.96 -7.49 -14.95
C ASP A 213 11.45 -8.72 -14.16
N ARG A 214 10.70 -9.63 -14.79
CA ARG A 214 10.06 -10.80 -14.15
C ARG A 214 10.66 -12.14 -14.51
N VAL A 215 11.21 -12.27 -15.72
CA VAL A 215 11.50 -13.58 -16.32
C VAL A 215 12.89 -14.11 -16.04
N GLN A 216 13.81 -13.28 -15.54
CA GLN A 216 15.18 -13.68 -15.21
C GLN A 216 15.35 -13.78 -13.69
N PRO A 217 15.25 -14.96 -13.04
CA PRO A 217 15.14 -15.05 -11.57
C PRO A 217 16.31 -14.47 -10.78
N VAL A 218 17.52 -14.51 -11.35
CA VAL A 218 18.74 -13.96 -10.70
C VAL A 218 18.84 -12.45 -10.87
N GLU A 219 18.18 -11.90 -11.89
CA GLU A 219 18.22 -10.48 -12.28
C GLU A 219 16.85 -9.79 -12.09
N ALA A 220 15.90 -10.48 -11.45
CA ALA A 220 14.54 -9.97 -11.27
C ALA A 220 14.56 -8.74 -10.38
N TYR A 221 13.75 -7.74 -10.74
CA TYR A 221 13.73 -6.48 -10.01
C TYR A 221 12.95 -6.60 -8.71
N ALA A 222 13.51 -6.02 -7.65
CA ALA A 222 12.83 -5.78 -6.40
C ALA A 222 12.84 -4.27 -6.11
N ASP A 223 11.70 -3.62 -6.30
CA ASP A 223 11.57 -2.18 -6.06
C ASP A 223 11.51 -1.87 -4.56
N LEU A 224 12.47 -1.08 -4.07
CA LEU A 224 12.56 -0.67 -2.68
C LEU A 224 11.98 0.74 -2.48
N LEU A 225 10.87 0.84 -1.74
CA LEU A 225 10.30 2.13 -1.35
C LEU A 225 10.88 2.62 -0.01
N TRP A 226 11.93 3.44 -0.09
CA TRP A 226 12.54 4.07 1.08
C TRP A 226 11.98 5.48 1.30
N PHE A 227 11.24 5.66 2.40
CA PHE A 227 10.71 6.97 2.82
C PHE A 227 10.53 6.95 4.35
N PRO A 228 10.63 8.06 5.09
CA PRO A 228 10.43 8.06 6.54
C PRO A 228 9.04 7.56 6.97
N THR A 229 8.94 7.18 8.24
CA THR A 229 7.66 6.81 8.88
C THR A 229 6.68 7.98 8.82
N GLY A 230 5.38 7.68 8.69
CA GLY A 230 4.35 8.71 8.51
C GLY A 230 4.30 9.38 7.13
N GLY A 231 5.29 9.17 6.26
CA GLY A 231 5.36 9.83 4.94
C GLY A 231 4.43 9.27 3.85
N GLY A 232 3.51 8.35 4.17
CA GLY A 232 2.51 7.85 3.22
C GLY A 232 2.96 6.68 2.34
N LYS A 233 3.93 5.86 2.77
CA LYS A 233 4.36 4.66 2.02
C LYS A 233 3.21 3.69 1.72
N THR A 234 2.22 3.64 2.62
CA THR A 234 1.11 2.68 2.50
C THR A 234 0.27 2.88 1.27
N GLU A 235 -0.05 4.12 0.94
CA GLU A 235 -0.83 4.44 -0.24
C GLU A 235 -0.12 4.00 -1.53
N ALA A 236 1.21 4.07 -1.59
CA ALA A 236 1.98 3.64 -2.76
C ALA A 236 1.79 2.14 -3.05
N TYR A 237 2.08 1.27 -2.07
CA TYR A 237 1.94 -0.16 -2.28
C TYR A 237 0.48 -0.63 -2.36
N LEU A 238 -0.47 0.10 -1.76
CA LEU A 238 -1.91 -0.18 -1.94
C LEU A 238 -2.37 0.18 -3.34
N GLY A 239 -1.83 1.26 -3.94
CA GLY A 239 -2.06 1.60 -5.34
C GLY A 239 -1.55 0.51 -6.29
N VAL A 240 -0.33 0.01 -6.04
CA VAL A 240 0.23 -1.13 -6.78
C VAL A 240 -0.64 -2.37 -6.60
N ALA A 241 -1.03 -2.71 -5.37
CA ALA A 241 -1.91 -3.86 -5.11
C ALA A 241 -3.26 -3.76 -5.83
N ALA A 242 -3.89 -2.57 -5.83
CA ALA A 242 -5.13 -2.32 -6.54
C ALA A 242 -4.97 -2.54 -8.05
N PHE A 243 -3.87 -2.04 -8.63
CA PHE A 243 -3.53 -2.26 -10.03
C PHE A 243 -3.32 -3.74 -10.32
N THR A 244 -2.48 -4.44 -9.54
CA THR A 244 -2.19 -5.89 -9.69
C THR A 244 -3.47 -6.72 -9.70
N MET A 245 -4.38 -6.47 -8.75
CA MET A 245 -5.64 -7.20 -8.65
C MET A 245 -6.58 -6.92 -9.82
N ALA A 246 -6.61 -5.69 -10.34
CA ALA A 246 -7.45 -5.30 -11.47
C ALA A 246 -6.89 -5.84 -12.80
N ILE A 247 -5.61 -5.63 -13.08
CA ILE A 247 -4.97 -6.03 -14.33
C ILE A 247 -5.04 -7.55 -14.51
N ARG A 248 -4.82 -8.32 -13.43
CA ARG A 248 -4.95 -9.78 -13.45
C ARG A 248 -6.32 -10.23 -13.96
N ARG A 249 -7.41 -9.59 -13.53
CA ARG A 249 -8.77 -9.94 -13.96
C ARG A 249 -9.07 -9.48 -15.38
N MET A 250 -8.64 -8.27 -15.74
CA MET A 250 -8.89 -7.70 -17.07
C MET A 250 -8.09 -8.41 -18.18
N GLN A 251 -6.92 -8.95 -17.85
CA GLN A 251 -6.13 -9.76 -18.79
C GLN A 251 -6.80 -11.08 -19.15
N GLY A 252 -7.60 -11.63 -18.24
CA GLY A 252 -8.20 -12.95 -18.40
C GLY A 252 -7.20 -14.07 -18.16
N ASN A 253 -7.59 -15.29 -18.54
CA ASN A 253 -6.79 -16.48 -18.27
C ASN A 253 -5.52 -16.51 -19.13
N LEU A 254 -4.38 -16.72 -18.47
CA LEU A 254 -3.06 -16.79 -19.08
C LEU A 254 -2.42 -18.12 -18.72
N GLY A 255 -1.72 -18.74 -19.67
CA GLY A 255 -1.03 -20.03 -19.45
C GLY A 255 -1.94 -21.19 -19.02
N GLY A 256 -3.25 -21.12 -19.29
CA GLY A 256 -4.23 -22.12 -18.86
C GLY A 256 -4.72 -21.97 -17.40
N TYR A 257 -4.30 -20.91 -16.69
CA TYR A 257 -4.66 -20.68 -15.29
C TYR A 257 -5.85 -19.72 -15.14
N ASP A 258 -6.67 -19.96 -14.12
CA ASP A 258 -7.81 -19.12 -13.73
C ASP A 258 -7.33 -17.78 -13.12
N SER A 259 -7.67 -16.69 -13.78
CA SER A 259 -7.36 -15.32 -13.37
C SER A 259 -8.46 -14.65 -12.56
N SER A 260 -9.66 -15.25 -12.52
CA SER A 260 -10.86 -14.62 -11.96
C SER A 260 -10.86 -14.58 -10.42
N ARG A 261 -10.15 -15.51 -9.78
CA ARG A 261 -10.11 -15.70 -8.33
C ARG A 261 -8.73 -16.13 -7.82
N GLY A 262 -8.58 -16.16 -6.51
CA GLY A 262 -7.36 -16.58 -5.83
C GLY A 262 -6.37 -15.45 -5.57
N LEU A 263 -5.23 -15.80 -4.98
CA LEU A 263 -4.28 -14.86 -4.40
C LEU A 263 -3.46 -14.11 -5.44
N ALA A 264 -3.51 -12.78 -5.41
CA ALA A 264 -2.73 -11.89 -6.27
C ALA A 264 -1.67 -11.09 -5.49
N VAL A 265 -1.95 -10.74 -4.23
CA VAL A 265 -1.08 -9.86 -3.44
C VAL A 265 -0.88 -10.44 -2.04
N ILE A 266 0.37 -10.52 -1.59
CA ILE A 266 0.73 -10.89 -0.22
C ILE A 266 1.46 -9.71 0.44
N MET A 267 0.95 -9.27 1.59
CA MET A 267 1.61 -8.31 2.45
C MET A 267 2.12 -8.99 3.71
N ARG A 268 3.41 -8.85 4.00
CA ARG A 268 4.05 -9.49 5.16
C ARG A 268 4.48 -8.46 6.19
N TYR A 269 4.19 -8.75 7.45
CA TYR A 269 4.56 -7.90 8.59
C TYR A 269 5.27 -8.70 9.69
N THR A 270 6.22 -8.06 10.36
CA THR A 270 6.97 -8.64 11.47
C THR A 270 6.21 -8.53 12.80
N LEU A 271 5.52 -7.40 13.04
CA LEU A 271 4.85 -7.10 14.32
C LEU A 271 3.33 -7.27 14.23
N ARG A 272 2.76 -8.03 15.17
CA ARG A 272 1.33 -8.39 15.21
C ARG A 272 0.38 -7.19 15.28
N LEU A 273 0.66 -6.19 16.12
CA LEU A 273 -0.22 -5.02 16.27
C LEU A 273 -0.30 -4.21 14.97
N LEU A 274 0.86 -4.02 14.31
CA LEU A 274 0.94 -3.33 13.03
C LEU A 274 0.15 -4.09 11.96
N THR A 275 0.17 -5.43 11.98
CA THR A 275 -0.59 -6.27 11.05
C THR A 275 -2.08 -5.94 11.07
N LEU A 276 -2.70 -5.79 12.25
CA LEU A 276 -4.14 -5.49 12.35
C LEU A 276 -4.49 -4.08 11.85
N GLN A 277 -3.65 -3.09 12.14
CA GLN A 277 -3.87 -1.73 11.64
C GLN A 277 -3.76 -1.67 10.12
N GLN A 278 -2.80 -2.38 9.53
CA GLN A 278 -2.66 -2.44 8.07
C GLN A 278 -3.76 -3.29 7.43
N PHE A 279 -4.25 -4.32 8.13
CA PHE A 279 -5.42 -5.09 7.72
C PHE A 279 -6.65 -4.19 7.58
N GLN A 280 -6.97 -3.37 8.58
CA GLN A 280 -8.09 -2.43 8.49
C GLN A 280 -8.00 -1.49 7.29
N ARG A 281 -6.80 -0.95 7.00
CA ARG A 281 -6.58 -0.06 5.85
C ARG A 281 -6.74 -0.79 4.52
N ALA A 282 -6.17 -1.98 4.40
CA ALA A 282 -6.30 -2.80 3.21
C ALA A 282 -7.74 -3.29 3.00
N THR A 283 -8.49 -3.58 4.08
CA THR A 283 -9.92 -3.90 3.99
C THR A 283 -10.72 -2.73 3.42
N ALA A 284 -10.39 -1.48 3.78
CA ALA A 284 -11.07 -0.32 3.18
C ALA A 284 -10.82 -0.23 1.66
N LEU A 285 -9.63 -0.59 1.17
CA LEU A 285 -9.34 -0.68 -0.27
C LEU A 285 -10.20 -1.76 -0.93
N ILE A 286 -10.24 -2.95 -0.33
CA ILE A 286 -10.96 -4.10 -0.89
C ILE A 286 -12.47 -3.83 -0.89
N CYS A 287 -12.98 -3.14 0.13
CA CYS A 287 -14.35 -2.62 0.12
C CYS A 287 -14.60 -1.68 -1.06
N ALA A 288 -13.70 -0.73 -1.32
CA ALA A 288 -13.83 0.19 -2.45
C ALA A 288 -13.81 -0.54 -3.80
N MET A 289 -12.88 -1.47 -3.98
CA MET A 289 -12.77 -2.29 -5.19
C MET A 289 -14.02 -3.14 -5.41
N GLU A 290 -14.56 -3.75 -4.36
CA GLU A 290 -15.75 -4.59 -4.43
C GLU A 290 -17.01 -3.79 -4.77
N VAL A 291 -17.17 -2.57 -4.20
CA VAL A 291 -18.27 -1.66 -4.57
C VAL A 291 -18.18 -1.27 -6.04
N LEU A 292 -17.00 -0.84 -6.50
CA LEU A 292 -16.78 -0.47 -7.91
C LEU A 292 -17.04 -1.65 -8.86
N ARG A 293 -16.63 -2.87 -8.47
CA ARG A 293 -16.90 -4.08 -9.25
C ARG A 293 -18.40 -4.39 -9.36
N ARG A 294 -19.14 -4.27 -8.25
CA ARG A 294 -20.61 -4.46 -8.26
C ARG A 294 -21.30 -3.44 -9.15
N GLU A 295 -20.93 -2.16 -9.02
CA GLU A 295 -21.48 -1.08 -9.86
C GLU A 295 -21.17 -1.29 -11.35
N ALA A 296 -19.99 -1.82 -11.69
CA ALA A 296 -19.64 -2.16 -13.06
C ALA A 296 -20.52 -3.31 -13.58
N LEU A 297 -20.70 -4.37 -12.79
CA LEU A 297 -21.57 -5.51 -13.15
C LEU A 297 -23.03 -5.11 -13.32
N ASP A 298 -23.56 -4.24 -12.46
CA ASP A 298 -24.92 -3.73 -12.55
C ASP A 298 -25.15 -2.93 -13.84
N LYS A 299 -24.08 -2.33 -14.39
CA LYS A 299 -24.06 -1.64 -15.68
C LYS A 299 -23.75 -2.56 -16.86
N GLY A 300 -23.56 -3.86 -16.62
CA GLY A 300 -23.26 -4.87 -17.64
C GLY A 300 -21.77 -5.06 -17.98
N ASP A 301 -20.86 -4.34 -17.32
CA ASP A 301 -19.42 -4.52 -17.49
C ASP A 301 -18.90 -5.69 -16.66
N LYS A 302 -18.39 -6.73 -17.35
CA LYS A 302 -17.88 -7.97 -16.77
C LYS A 302 -16.35 -8.04 -16.74
N ALA A 303 -15.63 -6.98 -17.08
CA ALA A 303 -14.17 -6.98 -17.19
C ALA A 303 -13.45 -7.37 -15.88
N LEU A 304 -14.07 -7.10 -14.73
CA LEU A 304 -13.56 -7.44 -13.39
C LEU A 304 -14.10 -8.79 -12.86
N GLY A 305 -14.89 -9.51 -13.64
CA GLY A 305 -15.48 -10.79 -13.28
C GLY A 305 -16.57 -10.74 -12.19
N THR A 306 -17.18 -11.90 -11.94
CA THR A 306 -18.26 -12.09 -10.97
C THR A 306 -17.78 -12.40 -9.56
N GLU A 307 -16.54 -12.88 -9.43
CA GLU A 307 -15.93 -13.23 -8.16
C GLU A 307 -15.62 -11.98 -7.30
N PRO A 308 -15.91 -11.98 -5.99
CA PRO A 308 -15.64 -10.84 -5.11
C PRO A 308 -14.15 -10.52 -4.98
N PHE A 309 -13.82 -9.25 -4.76
CA PHE A 309 -12.51 -8.90 -4.19
C PHE A 309 -12.54 -9.15 -2.69
N THR A 310 -11.58 -9.93 -2.18
CA THR A 310 -11.54 -10.32 -0.76
C THR A 310 -10.14 -10.21 -0.16
N ILE A 311 -10.08 -10.05 1.17
CA ILE A 311 -8.83 -9.97 1.92
C ILE A 311 -8.76 -10.94 3.09
N GLY A 312 -7.70 -11.75 3.12
CA GLY A 312 -7.41 -12.67 4.22
C GLY A 312 -6.51 -12.06 5.28
N LEU A 313 -6.79 -12.35 6.55
CA LEU A 313 -5.85 -12.18 7.66
C LEU A 313 -5.29 -13.54 8.07
N TRP A 314 -4.07 -13.82 7.63
CA TRP A 314 -3.41 -15.11 7.86
C TRP A 314 -2.28 -14.95 8.90
N VAL A 315 -2.67 -15.03 10.17
CA VAL A 315 -1.81 -14.78 11.33
C VAL A 315 -1.90 -15.93 12.34
N GLY A 316 -0.97 -16.02 13.29
CA GLY A 316 -0.92 -17.19 14.18
C GLY A 316 -2.24 -17.48 14.90
N ASN A 317 -2.57 -18.76 15.10
CA ASN A 317 -3.91 -19.22 15.51
C ASN A 317 -4.28 -18.89 16.97
N LYS A 318 -3.43 -18.11 17.66
CA LYS A 318 -3.75 -17.45 18.93
C LYS A 318 -4.49 -16.12 18.72
N VAL A 319 -4.48 -15.58 17.50
CA VAL A 319 -5.13 -14.31 17.14
C VAL A 319 -6.42 -14.59 16.38
N THR A 320 -6.34 -15.39 15.31
CA THR A 320 -7.48 -15.80 14.50
C THR A 320 -7.74 -17.32 14.62
N PRO A 321 -8.98 -17.80 14.48
CA PRO A 321 -9.26 -19.23 14.49
C PRO A 321 -8.60 -19.96 13.32
N GLY A 322 -8.12 -21.17 13.56
CA GLY A 322 -7.62 -22.05 12.50
C GLY A 322 -8.74 -22.78 11.75
N THR A 323 -9.80 -23.13 12.46
CA THR A 323 -10.92 -23.93 11.94
C THR A 323 -12.25 -23.19 12.06
N THR A 324 -13.22 -23.58 11.24
CA THR A 324 -14.59 -23.10 11.28
C THR A 324 -15.26 -23.43 12.62
N GLU A 325 -14.95 -24.59 13.20
CA GLU A 325 -15.50 -25.00 14.51
C GLU A 325 -14.97 -24.10 15.64
N ASP A 326 -13.67 -23.79 15.65
CA ASP A 326 -13.10 -22.85 16.61
C ASP A 326 -13.67 -21.44 16.45
N SER A 327 -13.91 -21.02 15.20
CA SER A 327 -14.56 -19.75 14.87
C SER A 327 -15.99 -19.68 15.43
N HIS A 328 -16.76 -20.75 15.24
CA HIS A 328 -18.12 -20.88 15.74
C HIS A 328 -18.17 -20.82 17.27
N ARG A 329 -17.33 -21.64 17.94
CA ARG A 329 -17.23 -21.66 19.41
C ARG A 329 -16.85 -20.28 19.95
N ALA A 330 -15.89 -19.60 19.33
CA ALA A 330 -15.49 -18.26 19.75
C ALA A 330 -16.67 -17.28 19.73
N ILE A 331 -17.50 -17.29 18.68
CA ILE A 331 -18.68 -16.41 18.59
C ILE A 331 -19.80 -16.82 19.56
N GLU A 332 -20.01 -18.11 19.80
CA GLU A 332 -20.93 -18.59 20.84
C GLU A 332 -20.51 -18.15 22.24
N ASP A 333 -19.20 -18.19 22.55
CA ASP A 333 -18.66 -17.74 23.83
C ASP A 333 -18.82 -16.22 24.01
N VAL A 334 -18.68 -15.41 22.95
CA VAL A 334 -18.96 -13.96 23.05
C VAL A 334 -20.43 -13.69 23.40
N ARG A 335 -21.35 -14.54 22.94
CA ARG A 335 -22.78 -14.42 23.26
C ARG A 335 -23.11 -14.86 24.70
N ASN A 336 -22.18 -15.52 25.39
CA ASN A 336 -22.35 -16.09 26.72
C ASN A 336 -21.34 -15.48 27.72
N PRO A 337 -21.74 -14.45 28.51
CA PRO A 337 -20.82 -13.70 29.38
C PRO A 337 -19.99 -14.53 30.36
N GLY A 338 -20.49 -15.70 30.81
CA GLY A 338 -19.78 -16.60 31.72
C GLY A 338 -18.68 -17.46 31.09
N LYS A 339 -18.57 -17.48 29.75
CA LYS A 339 -17.56 -18.24 28.99
C LYS A 339 -16.61 -17.34 28.18
N TYR A 340 -16.91 -16.05 28.11
CA TYR A 340 -16.12 -15.10 27.33
C TYR A 340 -14.70 -14.94 27.90
N ASN A 341 -13.70 -15.26 27.09
CA ASN A 341 -12.30 -14.99 27.39
C ASN A 341 -11.75 -13.98 26.38
N ALA A 342 -11.48 -12.76 26.83
CA ALA A 342 -10.96 -11.67 26.00
C ALA A 342 -9.59 -11.97 25.36
N GLY A 343 -8.84 -12.96 25.86
CA GLY A 343 -7.55 -13.39 25.31
C GLY A 343 -7.61 -14.56 24.33
N ALA A 344 -8.80 -15.11 24.06
CA ALA A 344 -8.97 -16.21 23.11
C ALA A 344 -8.92 -15.72 21.65
N ALA A 345 -8.52 -16.60 20.73
CA ALA A 345 -8.58 -16.33 19.31
C ALA A 345 -10.04 -16.04 18.89
N SER A 346 -10.24 -15.01 18.06
CA SER A 346 -11.57 -14.57 17.65
C SER A 346 -11.60 -14.27 16.16
N PRO A 347 -12.66 -14.62 15.43
CA PRO A 347 -12.81 -14.15 14.05
C PRO A 347 -13.15 -12.65 13.99
N ALA A 348 -13.54 -12.00 15.09
CA ALA A 348 -13.93 -10.60 15.10
C ALA A 348 -12.73 -9.65 15.17
N GLN A 349 -11.97 -9.59 14.09
CA GLN A 349 -10.74 -8.78 13.97
C GLN A 349 -10.99 -7.30 13.62
N LEU A 350 -12.25 -6.95 13.32
CA LEU A 350 -12.71 -5.60 13.03
C LEU A 350 -13.69 -5.17 14.12
N THR A 351 -13.33 -4.15 14.91
CA THR A 351 -14.22 -3.53 15.91
C THR A 351 -15.14 -2.48 15.31
N SER A 352 -14.83 -2.02 14.10
CA SER A 352 -15.59 -1.02 13.35
C SER A 352 -15.51 -1.32 11.87
N CYS A 353 -16.53 -0.92 11.13
CA CYS A 353 -16.62 -1.09 9.69
C CYS A 353 -15.58 -0.18 8.99
N PRO A 354 -14.64 -0.73 8.21
CA PRO A 354 -13.64 0.07 7.48
C PRO A 354 -14.26 1.01 6.42
N TRP A 355 -15.49 0.73 5.99
CA TRP A 355 -16.20 1.51 4.97
C TRP A 355 -16.93 2.74 5.54
N CYS A 356 -17.62 2.59 6.67
CA CYS A 356 -18.49 3.64 7.19
C CYS A 356 -18.25 4.03 8.66
N GLY A 357 -17.34 3.34 9.36
CA GLY A 357 -16.99 3.62 10.74
C GLY A 357 -17.97 3.11 11.80
N SER A 358 -19.14 2.58 11.40
CA SER A 358 -20.11 1.98 12.35
C SER A 358 -19.49 0.82 13.12
N GLU A 359 -19.90 0.63 14.36
CA GLU A 359 -19.49 -0.50 15.21
C GLU A 359 -19.73 -1.85 14.53
N VAL A 360 -18.82 -2.81 14.77
CA VAL A 360 -19.00 -4.22 14.44
C VAL A 360 -18.90 -5.01 15.74
N ALA A 361 -20.05 -5.44 16.25
CA ALA A 361 -20.15 -6.16 17.51
C ALA A 361 -20.09 -7.67 17.26
N PRO A 362 -19.10 -8.42 17.79
CA PRO A 362 -18.89 -9.83 17.45
C PRO A 362 -20.12 -10.72 17.63
N GLY A 363 -20.85 -10.55 18.74
CA GLY A 363 -22.03 -11.37 19.03
C GLY A 363 -23.24 -11.11 18.13
N ARG A 364 -23.30 -9.94 17.47
CA ARG A 364 -24.43 -9.50 16.62
C ARG A 364 -24.10 -9.58 15.13
N ASP A 365 -22.91 -9.13 14.77
CA ASP A 365 -22.55 -8.82 13.39
C ASP A 365 -21.62 -9.88 12.78
N VAL A 366 -21.21 -10.91 13.54
CA VAL A 366 -20.44 -12.05 13.03
C VAL A 366 -21.29 -13.32 13.03
N GLU A 367 -21.34 -13.99 11.88
CA GLU A 367 -22.10 -15.22 11.67
C GLU A 367 -21.18 -16.31 11.14
N VAL A 368 -21.25 -17.50 11.72
CA VAL A 368 -20.46 -18.66 11.30
C VAL A 368 -21.39 -19.71 10.72
N ASP A 369 -21.20 -20.02 9.45
CA ASP A 369 -21.89 -21.10 8.76
C ASP A 369 -20.96 -22.32 8.67
N LYS A 370 -21.22 -23.29 9.55
CA LYS A 370 -20.46 -24.54 9.62
C LYS A 370 -20.67 -25.44 8.41
N SER A 371 -21.81 -25.32 7.71
CA SER A 371 -22.12 -26.17 6.57
C SER A 371 -21.30 -25.78 5.34
N SER A 372 -21.08 -24.48 5.13
CA SER A 372 -20.25 -23.98 4.04
C SER A 372 -18.80 -23.73 4.45
N GLY A 373 -18.46 -23.80 5.74
CA GLY A 373 -17.11 -23.52 6.23
C GLY A 373 -16.75 -22.03 6.06
N ARG A 374 -17.66 -21.13 6.46
CA ARG A 374 -17.54 -19.68 6.23
C ARG A 374 -17.85 -18.86 7.47
N THR A 375 -17.09 -17.78 7.66
CA THR A 375 -17.38 -16.77 8.67
C THR A 375 -17.65 -15.42 8.03
N PHE A 376 -18.87 -14.90 8.21
CA PHE A 376 -19.31 -13.62 7.68
C PHE A 376 -19.21 -12.52 8.73
N VAL A 377 -18.66 -11.37 8.35
CA VAL A 377 -18.59 -10.16 9.19
C VAL A 377 -19.42 -9.06 8.54
N TYR A 378 -20.53 -8.68 9.16
CA TYR A 378 -21.40 -7.61 8.67
C TYR A 378 -21.06 -6.26 9.31
N CYS A 379 -21.41 -5.18 8.61
CA CYS A 379 -21.42 -3.86 9.21
C CYS A 379 -22.62 -3.71 10.16
N GLY A 380 -22.39 -3.24 11.39
CA GLY A 380 -23.42 -3.00 12.40
C GLY A 380 -24.22 -1.69 12.24
N ASP A 381 -24.27 -1.11 11.03
CA ASP A 381 -25.11 0.06 10.74
C ASP A 381 -26.60 -0.31 10.90
N LYS A 382 -27.20 0.13 12.01
CA LYS A 382 -28.59 -0.14 12.37
C LYS A 382 -29.59 0.38 11.34
N LYS A 383 -29.24 1.40 10.55
CA LYS A 383 -30.11 1.96 9.52
C LYS A 383 -30.01 1.21 8.18
N GLY A 384 -29.10 0.24 8.04
CA GLY A 384 -28.93 -0.54 6.82
C GLY A 384 -28.49 0.29 5.60
N ARG A 385 -27.86 1.44 5.81
CA ARG A 385 -27.41 2.34 4.73
C ARG A 385 -26.06 1.90 4.17
N CYS A 386 -25.20 1.30 4.98
CA CYS A 386 -23.91 0.77 4.57
C CYS A 386 -24.04 -0.40 3.58
N ASP A 387 -23.24 -0.38 2.50
CA ASP A 387 -23.24 -1.41 1.44
C ASP A 387 -22.83 -2.80 1.95
N PHE A 388 -22.16 -2.85 3.10
CA PHE A 388 -21.71 -4.06 3.78
C PHE A 388 -22.59 -4.44 5.00
N SER A 389 -23.72 -3.75 5.18
CA SER A 389 -24.74 -4.16 6.16
C SER A 389 -25.43 -5.44 5.70
N LYS A 390 -25.99 -6.22 6.63
CA LYS A 390 -26.69 -7.47 6.32
C LYS A 390 -27.84 -7.26 5.33
N GLY A 391 -28.60 -6.17 5.48
CA GLY A 391 -29.72 -5.85 4.60
C GLY A 391 -29.33 -5.62 3.14
N LYS A 392 -28.17 -5.01 2.88
CA LYS A 392 -27.70 -4.71 1.51
C LYS A 392 -26.81 -5.79 0.90
N SER A 393 -26.10 -6.57 1.71
CA SER A 393 -25.05 -7.48 1.24
C SER A 393 -25.42 -8.96 1.31
N SER A 394 -26.48 -9.36 2.00
CA SER A 394 -26.84 -10.79 2.18
C SER A 394 -27.06 -11.57 0.89
N LYS A 395 -27.44 -10.89 -0.21
CA LYS A 395 -27.64 -11.50 -1.53
C LYS A 395 -26.41 -11.43 -2.43
N GLN A 396 -25.32 -10.82 -1.97
CA GLN A 396 -24.07 -10.72 -2.73
C GLN A 396 -23.28 -12.04 -2.62
N PRO A 397 -22.42 -12.39 -3.60
CA PRO A 397 -21.64 -13.63 -3.53
C PRO A 397 -20.75 -13.73 -2.27
N HIS A 398 -20.28 -12.59 -1.77
CA HIS A 398 -19.73 -12.44 -0.43
C HIS A 398 -20.60 -11.50 0.41
N PRO A 399 -21.39 -12.05 1.35
CA PRO A 399 -22.13 -11.26 2.34
C PRO A 399 -21.20 -10.48 3.27
N GLY A 400 -21.63 -9.30 3.70
CA GLY A 400 -20.89 -8.47 4.65
C GLY A 400 -19.60 -7.89 4.07
N ILE A 401 -18.72 -7.46 4.97
CA ILE A 401 -17.38 -6.96 4.69
C ILE A 401 -16.55 -8.11 4.10
N PRO A 402 -15.83 -7.92 2.96
CA PRO A 402 -15.16 -8.98 2.22
C PRO A 402 -13.83 -9.44 2.88
N VAL A 403 -13.91 -9.89 4.12
CA VAL A 403 -12.77 -10.36 4.92
C VAL A 403 -12.85 -11.86 5.19
N LEU A 404 -11.69 -12.52 5.13
CA LEU A 404 -11.50 -13.91 5.54
C LEU A 404 -10.52 -13.93 6.72
N VAL A 405 -10.94 -14.53 7.83
CA VAL A 405 -10.22 -14.47 9.12
C VAL A 405 -10.07 -15.85 9.75
N VAL A 406 -10.40 -16.91 9.02
CA VAL A 406 -10.28 -18.30 9.44
C VAL A 406 -9.40 -19.02 8.42
N ASP A 407 -8.39 -19.75 8.89
CA ASP A 407 -7.42 -20.39 7.99
C ASP A 407 -8.08 -21.40 7.05
N GLU A 408 -8.93 -22.28 7.59
CA GLU A 408 -9.68 -23.26 6.81
C GLU A 408 -10.50 -22.60 5.69
N GLU A 409 -11.14 -21.46 5.96
CA GLU A 409 -11.85 -20.71 4.93
C GLU A 409 -10.90 -20.13 3.87
N ILE A 410 -9.75 -19.58 4.29
CA ILE A 410 -8.70 -19.05 3.40
C ILE A 410 -8.16 -20.15 2.48
N TYR A 411 -7.95 -21.37 2.98
CA TYR A 411 -7.41 -22.47 2.18
C TYR A 411 -8.44 -23.00 1.16
N HIS A 412 -9.71 -23.11 1.55
CA HIS A 412 -10.77 -23.48 0.63
C HIS A 412 -11.09 -22.39 -0.41
N ARG A 413 -10.92 -21.12 -0.03
CA ARG A 413 -11.30 -19.95 -0.85
C ARG A 413 -10.21 -18.89 -0.76
N PRO A 414 -9.09 -19.06 -1.49
CA PRO A 414 -7.97 -18.13 -1.40
C PRO A 414 -8.41 -16.69 -1.72
N PRO A 415 -8.12 -15.73 -0.83
CA PRO A 415 -8.54 -14.35 -0.99
C PRO A 415 -7.78 -13.68 -2.14
N THR A 416 -8.27 -12.54 -2.65
CA THR A 416 -7.51 -11.80 -3.67
C THR A 416 -6.23 -11.18 -3.11
N MET A 417 -6.30 -10.72 -1.86
CA MET A 417 -5.19 -10.14 -1.12
C MET A 417 -5.03 -10.83 0.24
N MET A 418 -3.81 -11.02 0.72
CA MET A 418 -3.56 -11.62 2.03
C MET A 418 -2.60 -10.76 2.85
N ILE A 419 -2.95 -10.55 4.12
CA ILE A 419 -2.03 -10.01 5.12
C ILE A 419 -1.55 -11.16 6.00
N ALA A 420 -0.23 -11.32 6.08
CA ALA A 420 0.41 -12.41 6.79
C ALA A 420 1.46 -11.90 7.79
N THR A 421 1.68 -12.66 8.86
CA THR A 421 2.83 -12.46 9.74
C THR A 421 4.01 -13.35 9.32
N VAL A 422 5.24 -12.86 9.54
CA VAL A 422 6.46 -13.57 9.15
C VAL A 422 6.58 -14.94 9.82
N ASP A 423 6.17 -15.07 11.08
CA ASP A 423 6.16 -16.33 11.84
C ASP A 423 5.27 -17.39 11.18
N LYS A 424 4.05 -17.01 10.78
CA LYS A 424 3.14 -17.95 10.11
C LYS A 424 3.64 -18.36 8.74
N PHE A 425 4.21 -17.42 7.99
CA PHE A 425 4.80 -17.71 6.68
C PHE A 425 5.99 -18.69 6.78
N ALA A 426 6.85 -18.53 7.78
CA ALA A 426 7.96 -19.46 8.02
C ALA A 426 7.50 -20.89 8.32
N MET A 427 6.31 -21.06 8.91
CA MET A 427 5.74 -22.37 9.22
C MET A 427 5.30 -23.16 7.97
N MET A 428 5.14 -22.53 6.79
CA MET A 428 4.74 -23.25 5.57
C MET A 428 5.72 -24.36 5.18
N ALA A 429 7.02 -24.15 5.43
CA ALA A 429 8.05 -25.16 5.16
C ALA A 429 7.90 -26.42 6.04
N TRP A 430 7.20 -26.30 7.18
CA TRP A 430 7.06 -27.35 8.19
C TRP A 430 5.64 -27.93 8.27
N ARG A 431 4.63 -27.21 7.78
CA ARG A 431 3.22 -27.60 7.81
C ARG A 431 2.59 -27.36 6.44
N GLY A 432 2.45 -28.42 5.65
CA GLY A 432 1.81 -28.39 4.33
C GLY A 432 0.29 -28.54 4.38
N GLN A 433 -0.37 -27.75 5.24
CA GLN A 433 -1.83 -27.74 5.40
C GLN A 433 -2.55 -27.11 4.22
#